data_AF-A0A7W0RXD1-F1
#
_entry.id   AF-A0A7W0RXD1-F1
#
_cell.length_a   1.000
_cell.length_b   1.000
_cell.length_c   1.000
_cell.angle_alpha   90.00
_cell.angle_beta   90.00
_cell.angle_gamma   90.00
#
_symmetry.space_group_name_H-M   'P 1'
#
loop_
_entity.id
_entity.type
_entity.pdbx_description
1 polymer ?
#
loop_
_entity_poly.entity_id
_entity_poly.type
_entity_poly.pdbx_seq_one_letter_code
_entity_poly.pdbx_strand_id
1 'polypeptide(L)'
;MGERGFTLVEVMVAMLILVVGLLGTVKLIDQANATTSSTKAREGATNLAREIVESARLVDYDDLTAAAAAPALQAKPGLVDSTDATTAWTIERRGIAYTLTVGACTYDDAKDGVTAVHDGSFCASTPAGPTTPTEANPDDFRRVDVTVSWPHGSGSRQMTQTSLIINPSGGLGPRIVSFLPVPGTAPEVTVDNAAVSQVSFAVTTTFAATVRWTADDAVSSGDAAGGATAWTFSWPLGQAAEGSAASVRDGIYQVDAQAFDAVGIPGDVRTVIVTVNRSAPFAPTDLAGGRNDRVARTVGGGDIVDLQWRANQERDIIGYRAFRVDADGTPETADDVLVCAVKETSCYDPSPPSVATQYYVRALDVDGTGAERPGTPSSLVAVPAAANPPPYFAPPDVDGLTVTIADGVPRLDWRAAQDDNGTVRFYRIYRDSGTAYAGRYARTETSATTYTDPEPGDAGTVHTYQVTAVDDAFNESEPITATVTMP
;
A
#
# COMPACT_ATOMS: atom_id res chain seq x y z
N MET A 1 22.72 -96.20 7.73
CA MET A 1 24.17 -95.86 7.81
C MET A 1 24.45 -94.88 6.67
N GLY A 2 24.95 -93.67 6.88
CA GLY A 2 25.31 -92.99 8.11
C GLY A 2 25.33 -91.49 7.81
N GLU A 3 24.82 -90.72 8.75
CA GLU A 3 24.99 -89.26 8.77
C GLU A 3 26.50 -88.98 8.79
N ARG A 4 27.01 -88.33 7.75
CA ARG A 4 28.37 -87.77 7.77
C ARG A 4 28.33 -86.51 8.63
N GLY A 5 28.72 -86.63 9.90
CA GLY A 5 28.94 -85.49 10.78
C GLY A 5 30.12 -84.64 10.29
N PHE A 6 29.98 -83.31 10.37
CA PHE A 6 31.04 -82.37 10.03
C PHE A 6 32.25 -82.52 10.96
N THR A 7 33.46 -82.36 10.42
CA THR A 7 34.69 -82.40 11.21
C THR A 7 34.90 -81.08 11.97
N LEU A 8 35.56 -81.13 13.14
CA LEU A 8 35.85 -79.93 13.94
C LEU A 8 36.61 -78.84 13.15
N VAL A 9 37.50 -79.27 12.23
CA VAL A 9 38.25 -78.37 11.35
C VAL A 9 37.34 -77.64 10.35
N GLU A 10 36.36 -78.32 9.75
CA GLU A 10 35.38 -77.68 8.87
C GLU A 10 34.56 -76.62 9.59
N VAL A 11 34.14 -76.89 10.83
CA VAL A 11 33.39 -75.92 11.64
C VAL A 11 34.26 -74.70 11.98
N MET A 12 35.54 -74.90 12.32
CA MET A 12 36.47 -73.81 12.60
C MET A 12 36.76 -72.94 11.36
N VAL A 13 36.95 -73.57 10.19
CA VAL A 13 37.16 -72.84 8.93
C VAL A 13 35.90 -72.07 8.53
N ALA A 14 34.73 -72.69 8.65
CA ALA A 14 33.45 -72.01 8.39
C ALA A 14 33.24 -70.81 9.33
N MET A 15 33.56 -70.94 10.61
CA MET A 15 33.51 -69.83 11.57
C MET A 15 34.50 -68.71 11.24
N LEU A 16 35.73 -69.04 10.83
CA LEU A 16 36.72 -68.03 10.44
C LEU A 16 36.27 -67.25 9.20
N ILE A 17 35.77 -67.93 8.17
CA ILE A 17 35.25 -67.29 6.97
C ILE A 17 34.05 -66.38 7.31
N LEU A 18 33.17 -66.83 8.21
CA LEU A 18 32.03 -66.04 8.67
C LEU A 18 32.47 -64.78 9.42
N VAL A 19 33.46 -64.88 10.32
CA VAL A 19 34.01 -63.72 11.05
C VAL A 19 34.68 -62.72 10.10
N VAL A 20 35.50 -63.19 9.17
CA VAL A 20 36.14 -62.31 8.17
C VAL A 20 35.09 -61.66 7.27
N GLY A 21 34.07 -62.41 6.85
CA GLY A 21 32.93 -61.89 6.09
C GLY A 21 32.18 -60.80 6.87
N LEU A 22 31.86 -61.03 8.15
CA LEU A 22 31.16 -60.08 9.01
C LEU A 22 31.98 -58.81 9.26
N LEU A 23 33.30 -58.95 9.53
CA LEU A 23 34.19 -57.80 9.70
C LEU A 23 34.32 -56.98 8.40
N GLY A 24 34.35 -57.66 7.25
CA GLY A 24 34.31 -57.02 5.93
C GLY A 24 33.02 -56.22 5.73
N THR A 25 31.86 -56.79 6.06
CA THR A 25 30.57 -56.09 5.92
C THR A 25 30.43 -54.90 6.89
N VAL A 26 30.91 -55.03 8.13
CA VAL A 26 30.87 -53.92 9.10
C VAL A 26 31.73 -52.75 8.60
N LYS A 27 32.94 -53.00 8.10
CA LYS A 27 33.77 -51.94 7.49
C LYS A 27 33.09 -51.25 6.30
N LEU A 28 32.41 -52.02 5.45
CA LEU A 28 31.68 -51.46 4.31
C LEU A 28 30.52 -50.58 4.77
N ILE A 29 29.79 -50.98 5.81
CA ILE A 29 28.70 -50.18 6.42
C ILE A 29 29.26 -48.89 7.01
N ASP A 30 30.35 -48.96 7.78
CA ASP A 30 30.97 -47.78 8.38
C ASP A 30 31.47 -46.79 7.31
N GLN A 31 32.09 -47.30 6.24
CA GLN A 31 32.53 -46.46 5.13
C GLN A 31 31.36 -45.85 4.36
N ALA A 32 30.28 -46.60 4.15
CA ALA A 32 29.06 -46.09 3.52
C ALA A 32 28.39 -45.00 4.38
N ASN A 33 28.34 -45.19 5.70
CA ASN A 33 27.82 -44.21 6.65
C ASN A 33 28.67 -42.94 6.70
N ALA A 34 30.01 -43.08 6.75
CA ALA A 34 30.93 -41.95 6.72
C ALA A 34 30.79 -41.14 5.42
N THR A 35 30.69 -41.82 4.28
CA THR A 35 30.46 -41.17 2.98
C THR A 35 29.12 -40.46 2.95
N THR A 36 28.06 -41.10 3.43
CA THR A 36 26.71 -40.52 3.53
C THR A 36 26.70 -39.27 4.41
N SER A 37 27.38 -39.31 5.56
CA SER A 37 27.51 -38.16 6.46
C SER A 37 28.25 -37.00 5.79
N SER A 38 29.37 -37.28 5.12
CA SER A 38 30.15 -36.27 4.37
C SER A 38 29.34 -35.63 3.24
N THR A 39 28.58 -36.43 2.48
CA THR A 39 27.69 -35.92 1.42
C THR A 39 26.58 -35.04 2.00
N LYS A 40 25.92 -35.47 3.09
CA LYS A 40 24.90 -34.65 3.77
C LYS A 40 25.46 -33.33 4.30
N ALA A 41 26.67 -33.33 4.83
CA ALA A 41 27.35 -32.13 5.28
C ALA A 41 27.61 -31.16 4.12
N ARG A 42 28.09 -31.66 2.99
CA ARG A 42 28.34 -30.86 1.78
C ARG A 42 27.05 -30.32 1.17
N GLU A 43 26.00 -31.13 1.10
CA GLU A 43 24.66 -30.70 0.67
C GLU A 43 24.11 -29.59 1.59
N GLY A 44 24.26 -29.75 2.90
CA GLY A 44 23.89 -28.74 3.88
C GLY A 44 24.65 -27.43 3.67
N ALA A 45 25.97 -27.49 3.53
CA ALA A 45 26.82 -26.32 3.28
C ALA A 45 26.44 -25.59 1.98
N THR A 46 26.18 -26.32 0.89
CA THR A 46 25.82 -25.74 -0.41
C THR A 46 24.45 -25.07 -0.35
N ASN A 47 23.48 -25.72 0.29
CA ASN A 47 22.15 -25.14 0.47
C ASN A 47 22.20 -23.89 1.35
N LEU A 48 22.99 -23.92 2.43
CA LEU A 48 23.15 -22.79 3.34
C LEU A 48 23.87 -21.62 2.68
N ALA A 49 24.95 -21.86 1.93
CA ALA A 49 25.64 -20.82 1.17
C ALA A 49 24.68 -20.11 0.20
N ARG A 50 23.85 -20.89 -0.50
CA ARG A 50 22.83 -20.36 -1.41
C ARG A 50 21.75 -19.58 -0.66
N GLU A 51 21.23 -20.10 0.45
CA GLU A 51 20.24 -19.42 1.29
C GLU A 51 20.75 -18.05 1.74
N ILE A 52 22.01 -17.95 2.17
CA ILE A 52 22.62 -16.69 2.62
C ILE A 52 22.81 -15.72 1.45
N VAL A 53 23.28 -16.20 0.30
CA VAL A 53 23.44 -15.37 -0.90
C VAL A 53 22.11 -14.82 -1.40
N GLU A 54 21.04 -15.63 -1.40
CA GLU A 54 19.70 -15.15 -1.75
C GLU A 54 19.17 -14.20 -0.68
N SER A 55 19.42 -14.46 0.60
CA SER A 55 19.02 -13.56 1.69
C SER A 55 19.75 -12.22 1.64
N ALA A 56 20.98 -12.17 1.11
CA ALA A 56 21.73 -10.94 0.91
C ALA A 56 21.02 -9.98 -0.06
N ARG A 57 20.21 -10.49 -1.00
CA ARG A 57 19.39 -9.64 -1.89
C ARG A 57 18.24 -8.93 -1.16
N LEU A 58 17.92 -9.37 0.06
CA LEU A 58 16.89 -8.78 0.92
C LEU A 58 17.48 -7.86 2.00
N VAL A 59 18.80 -7.72 2.05
CA VAL A 59 19.50 -6.77 2.92
C VAL A 59 19.51 -5.41 2.22
N ASP A 60 19.42 -4.31 2.97
CA ASP A 60 19.58 -2.98 2.37
C ASP A 60 20.95 -2.92 1.68
N TYR A 61 20.98 -2.35 0.48
CA TYR A 61 22.20 -2.23 -0.30
C TYR A 61 23.33 -1.53 0.46
N ASP A 62 23.01 -0.59 1.37
CA ASP A 62 24.00 0.09 2.22
C ASP A 62 24.57 -0.78 3.34
N ASP A 63 23.82 -1.79 3.78
CA ASP A 63 24.27 -2.71 4.83
C ASP A 63 25.18 -3.82 4.26
N LEU A 64 25.27 -3.95 2.93
CA LEU A 64 26.16 -4.90 2.25
C LEU A 64 27.61 -4.42 2.20
N THR A 65 28.16 -4.11 3.38
CA THR A 65 29.57 -3.74 3.58
C THR A 65 30.31 -4.81 4.38
N ALA A 66 31.64 -4.75 4.39
CA ALA A 66 32.48 -5.69 5.14
C ALA A 66 32.13 -5.75 6.65
N ALA A 67 31.62 -4.66 7.22
CA ALA A 67 31.27 -4.60 8.63
C ALA A 67 29.79 -4.94 8.92
N ALA A 68 28.86 -4.54 8.06
CA ALA A 68 27.42 -4.62 8.34
C ALA A 68 26.73 -5.85 7.73
N ALA A 69 27.32 -6.50 6.71
CA ALA A 69 26.66 -7.56 5.96
C ALA A 69 26.31 -8.78 6.85
N ALA A 70 27.24 -9.23 7.69
CA ALA A 70 27.02 -10.38 8.56
C ALA A 70 25.92 -10.12 9.62
N PRO A 71 25.95 -9.02 10.40
CA PRO A 71 24.85 -8.67 11.31
C PRO A 71 23.49 -8.55 10.62
N ALA A 72 23.42 -7.90 9.44
CA ALA A 72 22.17 -7.73 8.72
C ALA A 72 21.58 -9.06 8.21
N LEU A 73 22.44 -10.00 7.82
CA LEU A 73 22.04 -11.36 7.45
C LEU A 73 21.61 -12.19 8.66
N GLN A 74 22.29 -12.08 9.79
CA GLN A 74 21.92 -12.77 11.04
C GLN A 74 20.53 -12.36 11.55
N ALA A 75 20.10 -11.14 11.27
CA ALA A 75 18.76 -10.66 11.59
C ALA A 75 17.65 -11.31 10.73
N LYS A 76 18.00 -12.02 9.65
CA LYS A 76 17.00 -12.69 8.80
C LYS A 76 16.51 -13.98 9.46
N PRO A 77 15.20 -14.30 9.37
CA PRO A 77 14.65 -15.53 9.92
C PRO A 77 15.40 -16.76 9.41
N GLY A 78 15.82 -17.64 10.33
CA GLY A 78 16.56 -18.86 9.99
C GLY A 78 18.08 -18.70 9.90
N LEU A 79 18.60 -17.48 9.87
CA LEU A 79 20.04 -17.18 9.76
C LEU A 79 20.68 -16.70 11.08
N VAL A 80 19.91 -16.71 12.17
CA VAL A 80 20.38 -16.39 13.52
C VAL A 80 21.52 -17.32 13.92
N ASP A 81 22.49 -16.78 14.65
CA ASP A 81 23.60 -17.56 15.19
C ASP A 81 23.09 -18.67 16.13
N SER A 82 23.62 -19.88 15.97
CA SER A 82 23.27 -21.01 16.81
C SER A 82 23.95 -20.99 18.18
N THR A 83 25.01 -20.20 18.36
CA THR A 83 25.71 -20.12 19.66
C THR A 83 26.15 -18.71 20.02
N ASP A 84 25.66 -18.18 21.15
CA ASP A 84 26.11 -16.91 21.73
C ASP A 84 27.53 -16.96 22.33
N ALA A 85 28.19 -18.14 22.30
CA ALA A 85 29.43 -18.41 23.02
C ALA A 85 30.71 -18.21 22.20
N THR A 86 30.61 -17.99 20.88
CA THR A 86 31.76 -17.72 20.01
C THR A 86 31.58 -16.41 19.25
N THR A 87 32.68 -15.74 18.91
CA THR A 87 32.66 -14.58 18.02
C THR A 87 32.44 -14.95 16.54
N ALA A 88 32.35 -16.24 16.23
CA ALA A 88 32.15 -16.74 14.88
C ALA A 88 30.67 -17.05 14.66
N TRP A 89 30.12 -16.58 13.54
CA TRP A 89 28.74 -16.88 13.16
C TRP A 89 28.61 -18.38 12.86
N THR A 90 27.82 -19.09 13.66
CA THR A 90 27.56 -20.51 13.47
C THR A 90 26.09 -20.78 13.17
N ILE A 91 25.82 -21.82 12.37
CA ILE A 91 24.47 -22.32 12.17
C ILE A 91 24.49 -23.84 12.25
N GLU A 92 23.62 -24.41 13.08
CA GLU A 92 23.42 -25.87 13.13
C GLU A 92 22.28 -26.29 12.20
N ARG A 93 22.54 -27.26 11.31
CA ARG A 93 21.53 -27.93 10.49
C ARG A 93 21.72 -29.44 10.56
N ARG A 94 20.67 -30.16 10.97
CA ARG A 94 20.65 -31.63 11.01
C ARG A 94 21.81 -32.23 11.84
N GLY A 95 22.17 -31.60 12.96
CA GLY A 95 23.25 -32.07 13.84
C GLY A 95 24.66 -31.72 13.36
N ILE A 96 24.80 -30.85 12.35
CA ILE A 96 26.09 -30.40 11.81
C ILE A 96 26.19 -28.90 12.03
N ALA A 97 27.23 -28.47 12.75
CA ALA A 97 27.57 -27.07 12.93
C ALA A 97 28.37 -26.57 11.72
N TYR A 98 27.87 -25.50 11.09
CA TYR A 98 28.53 -24.77 10.02
C TYR A 98 29.04 -23.44 10.58
N THR A 99 30.29 -23.09 10.29
CA THR A 99 30.85 -21.77 10.58
C THR A 99 30.81 -20.93 9.32
N LEU A 100 30.29 -19.71 9.44
CA LEU A 100 30.06 -18.79 8.33
C LEU A 100 31.02 -17.62 8.39
N THR A 101 31.50 -17.20 7.23
CA THR A 101 32.23 -15.95 7.06
C THR A 101 31.67 -15.26 5.83
N VAL A 102 31.18 -14.03 6.01
CA VAL A 102 30.63 -13.22 4.93
C VAL A 102 31.53 -12.02 4.72
N GLY A 103 31.97 -11.82 3.48
CA GLY A 103 32.60 -10.60 3.00
C GLY A 103 31.67 -9.86 2.06
N ALA A 104 31.65 -8.54 2.12
CA ALA A 104 30.97 -7.71 1.16
C ALA A 104 31.84 -6.50 0.80
N CYS A 105 31.87 -6.13 -0.48
CA CYS A 105 32.67 -5.03 -1.02
C CYS A 105 32.01 -4.43 -2.27
N THR A 106 32.38 -3.18 -2.58
CA THR A 106 31.96 -2.47 -3.80
C THR A 106 32.65 -3.04 -5.02
N TYR A 107 31.89 -3.28 -6.08
CA TYR A 107 32.38 -3.70 -7.37
C TYR A 107 32.02 -2.67 -8.44
N ASP A 108 33.05 -1.99 -8.95
CA ASP A 108 33.04 -1.03 -10.05
C ASP A 108 33.13 -1.79 -11.39
N ASP A 109 32.13 -1.67 -12.26
CA ASP A 109 32.06 -2.35 -13.55
C ASP A 109 32.77 -1.56 -14.64
N ALA A 110 33.80 -2.13 -15.24
CA ALA A 110 34.66 -1.44 -16.22
C ALA A 110 33.98 -0.99 -17.53
N LYS A 111 32.66 -1.16 -17.67
CA LYS A 111 31.89 -0.92 -18.90
C LYS A 111 31.41 0.52 -19.05
N ASP A 112 31.08 1.22 -17.96
CA ASP A 112 30.74 2.64 -17.95
C ASP A 112 31.93 3.53 -17.54
N GLY A 113 32.88 2.94 -16.84
CA GLY A 113 34.17 3.52 -16.54
C GLY A 113 34.80 2.72 -15.41
N VAL A 114 35.86 3.24 -14.81
CA VAL A 114 36.23 2.88 -13.43
C VAL A 114 36.78 4.14 -12.78
N THR A 115 36.60 4.26 -11.47
CA THR A 115 37.17 5.39 -10.74
C THR A 115 38.69 5.28 -10.65
N ALA A 116 39.35 6.44 -10.58
CA ALA A 116 40.80 6.52 -10.49
C ALA A 116 41.34 6.03 -9.13
N VAL A 117 40.51 6.04 -8.09
CA VAL A 117 40.92 5.69 -6.71
C VAL A 117 39.84 4.82 -6.06
N HIS A 118 40.23 3.60 -5.71
CA HIS A 118 39.47 2.74 -4.80
C HIS A 118 39.99 2.92 -3.37
N ASP A 119 39.09 3.08 -2.41
CA ASP A 119 39.41 2.95 -1.00
C ASP A 119 39.29 1.48 -0.53
N GLY A 120 39.37 1.24 0.78
CA GLY A 120 39.28 -0.11 1.35
C GLY A 120 37.90 -0.77 1.26
N SER A 121 36.86 -0.06 0.78
CA SER A 121 35.52 -0.62 0.60
C SER A 121 35.37 -1.42 -0.70
N PHE A 122 36.22 -1.16 -1.69
CA PHE A 122 36.18 -1.83 -2.98
C PHE A 122 36.78 -3.23 -2.91
N CYS A 123 36.27 -4.11 -3.77
CA CYS A 123 36.80 -5.44 -3.92
C CYS A 123 38.22 -5.40 -4.49
N ALA A 124 39.16 -6.17 -3.92
CA ALA A 124 40.54 -6.21 -4.41
C ALA A 124 40.68 -6.63 -5.89
N SER A 125 39.64 -7.25 -6.46
CA SER A 125 39.58 -7.70 -7.85
C SER A 125 39.00 -6.67 -8.83
N THR A 126 38.55 -5.50 -8.37
CA THR A 126 38.01 -4.46 -9.26
C THR A 126 39.16 -3.70 -9.93
N PRO A 127 39.13 -3.51 -11.27
CA PRO A 127 40.11 -2.69 -11.94
C PRO A 127 40.05 -1.25 -11.42
N ALA A 128 41.18 -0.68 -10.99
CA ALA A 128 41.29 0.74 -10.68
C ALA A 128 42.12 1.44 -11.76
N GLY A 129 41.69 2.62 -12.21
CA GLY A 129 42.47 3.41 -13.15
C GLY A 129 41.69 4.56 -13.77
N PRO A 130 42.34 5.67 -14.16
CA PRO A 130 41.64 6.75 -14.82
C PRO A 130 41.09 6.28 -16.17
N THR A 131 39.78 6.31 -16.33
CA THR A 131 39.07 6.09 -17.59
C THR A 131 38.53 7.42 -18.14
N THR A 132 38.18 7.44 -19.42
CA THR A 132 37.57 8.62 -20.07
C THR A 132 36.29 8.16 -20.78
N PRO A 133 35.10 8.67 -20.38
CA PRO A 133 34.85 9.65 -19.30
C PRO A 133 35.22 9.10 -17.91
N THR A 134 35.47 9.99 -16.95
CA THR A 134 35.72 9.59 -15.56
C THR A 134 34.41 9.15 -14.93
N GLU A 135 34.37 7.93 -14.38
CA GLU A 135 33.19 7.40 -13.70
C GLU A 135 32.82 8.27 -12.49
N ALA A 136 31.53 8.62 -12.39
CA ALA A 136 30.99 9.46 -11.33
C ALA A 136 30.36 8.64 -10.19
N ASN A 137 29.91 7.42 -10.48
CA ASN A 137 29.20 6.52 -9.58
C ASN A 137 29.82 5.10 -9.61
N PRO A 138 31.02 4.88 -9.07
CA PRO A 138 31.74 3.60 -9.13
C PRO A 138 31.14 2.47 -8.25
N ASP A 139 29.92 2.64 -7.74
CA ASP A 139 29.22 1.68 -6.87
C ASP A 139 28.14 0.95 -7.67
N ASP A 140 28.54 0.07 -8.59
CA ASP A 140 27.60 -0.62 -9.48
C ASP A 140 27.00 -1.87 -8.86
N PHE A 141 27.83 -2.62 -8.13
CA PHE A 141 27.41 -3.83 -7.46
C PHE A 141 28.03 -3.96 -6.07
N ARG A 142 27.33 -4.67 -5.18
CA ARG A 142 27.96 -5.31 -4.02
C ARG A 142 28.34 -6.73 -4.39
N ARG A 143 29.61 -7.07 -4.27
CA ARG A 143 30.07 -8.46 -4.29
C ARG A 143 29.97 -9.03 -2.90
N VAL A 144 29.16 -10.07 -2.73
CA VAL A 144 29.00 -10.80 -1.48
C VAL A 144 29.65 -12.17 -1.62
N ASP A 145 30.64 -12.45 -0.77
CA ASP A 145 31.33 -13.73 -0.67
C ASP A 145 30.90 -14.43 0.62
N VAL A 146 30.26 -15.60 0.51
CA VAL A 146 29.83 -16.43 1.63
C VAL A 146 30.69 -17.68 1.69
N THR A 147 31.54 -17.78 2.72
CA THR A 147 32.33 -18.98 2.99
C THR A 147 31.68 -19.79 4.11
N VAL A 148 31.37 -21.04 3.81
CA VAL A 148 30.80 -22.01 4.75
C VAL A 148 31.85 -23.07 5.06
N SER A 149 32.19 -23.24 6.32
CA SER A 149 33.14 -24.24 6.83
C SER A 149 32.40 -25.24 7.72
N TRP A 150 32.75 -26.53 7.64
CA TRP A 150 32.18 -27.57 8.49
C TRP A 150 33.21 -28.63 8.89
N PRO A 151 33.04 -29.30 10.04
CA PRO A 151 33.91 -30.39 10.47
C PRO A 151 33.88 -31.58 9.51
N HIS A 152 35.05 -32.17 9.23
CA HIS A 152 35.19 -33.38 8.44
C HIS A 152 36.41 -34.20 8.89
N GLY A 153 36.18 -35.26 9.65
CA GLY A 153 37.25 -36.06 10.26
C GLY A 153 38.00 -35.26 11.31
N SER A 154 39.34 -35.22 11.23
CA SER A 154 40.20 -34.41 12.12
C SER A 154 40.41 -32.97 11.66
N GLY A 155 39.79 -32.55 10.55
CA GLY A 155 39.92 -31.21 9.99
C GLY A 155 38.58 -30.59 9.62
N SER A 156 38.62 -29.52 8.84
CA SER A 156 37.44 -28.89 8.26
C SER A 156 37.44 -28.95 6.73
N ARG A 157 36.26 -28.83 6.15
CA ARG A 157 36.06 -28.55 4.73
C ARG A 157 35.39 -27.19 4.62
N GLN A 158 35.66 -26.50 3.52
CA GLN A 158 35.04 -25.20 3.24
C GLN A 158 34.57 -25.13 1.80
N MET A 159 33.59 -24.27 1.55
CA MET A 159 33.19 -23.84 0.23
C MET A 159 32.84 -22.35 0.26
N THR A 160 33.04 -21.65 -0.86
CA THR A 160 32.69 -20.25 -0.99
C THR A 160 31.69 -20.08 -2.14
N GLN A 161 30.64 -19.33 -1.91
CA GLN A 161 29.70 -18.88 -2.94
C GLN A 161 29.77 -17.36 -3.04
N THR A 162 29.83 -16.86 -4.27
CA THR A 162 29.91 -15.43 -4.56
C THR A 162 28.67 -15.01 -5.34
N SER A 163 28.17 -13.82 -5.07
CA SER A 163 27.14 -13.18 -5.87
C SER A 163 27.40 -11.69 -6.04
N LEU A 164 26.91 -11.13 -7.13
CA LEU A 164 26.80 -9.70 -7.35
C LEU A 164 25.35 -9.27 -7.11
N ILE A 165 25.18 -8.22 -6.33
CA ILE A 165 23.90 -7.57 -6.05
C ILE A 165 23.99 -6.21 -6.71
N ILE A 166 23.07 -5.93 -7.64
CA ILE A 166 23.03 -4.70 -8.43
C ILE A 166 22.69 -3.54 -7.51
N ASN A 167 23.35 -2.40 -7.69
CA ASN A 167 22.91 -1.15 -7.09
C ASN A 167 21.47 -0.86 -7.54
N PRO A 168 20.54 -0.52 -6.62
CA PRO A 168 19.19 -0.11 -6.97
C PRO A 168 19.08 1.02 -8.01
N SER A 169 20.08 1.90 -8.13
CA SER A 169 20.15 2.93 -9.18
C SER A 169 20.73 2.43 -10.51
N GLY A 170 21.06 1.14 -10.61
CA GLY A 170 21.65 0.51 -11.77
C GLY A 170 23.12 0.89 -12.02
N GLY A 171 23.81 1.46 -11.03
CA GLY A 171 25.19 1.95 -11.13
C GLY A 171 25.31 3.32 -11.81
N LEU A 172 24.42 3.60 -12.76
CA LEU A 172 24.49 4.79 -13.61
C LEU A 172 24.10 6.09 -12.88
N GLY A 173 23.09 6.05 -12.00
CA GLY A 173 22.52 7.24 -11.35
C GLY A 173 22.94 7.40 -9.88
N PRO A 174 22.96 8.64 -9.33
CA PRO A 174 23.29 8.86 -7.93
C PRO A 174 22.25 8.24 -7.00
N ARG A 175 22.66 7.65 -5.89
CA ARG A 175 21.77 7.01 -4.93
C ARG A 175 21.38 7.95 -3.80
N ILE A 176 20.14 7.86 -3.32
CA ILE A 176 19.74 8.50 -2.07
C ILE A 176 20.03 7.55 -0.90
N VAL A 177 20.94 7.98 -0.02
CA VAL A 177 21.41 7.24 1.17
C VAL A 177 20.54 7.55 2.39
N SER A 178 20.03 8.77 2.48
CA SER A 178 19.13 9.19 3.56
C SER A 178 18.15 10.22 3.05
N PHE A 179 16.89 10.12 3.45
CA PHE A 179 15.86 11.11 3.17
C PHE A 179 14.95 11.20 4.39
N LEU A 180 15.06 12.31 5.11
CA LEU A 180 14.41 12.48 6.41
C LEU A 180 13.75 13.87 6.51
N PRO A 181 12.58 13.97 7.15
CA PRO A 181 12.02 15.24 7.57
C PRO A 181 12.90 15.88 8.67
N VAL A 182 12.90 17.21 8.74
CA VAL A 182 13.70 18.00 9.68
C VAL A 182 12.78 18.89 10.53
N PRO A 183 12.83 18.77 11.87
CA PRO A 183 13.56 17.76 12.64
C PRO A 183 12.92 16.37 12.50
N GLY A 184 13.73 15.32 12.50
CA GLY A 184 13.26 13.95 12.38
C GLY A 184 14.41 12.96 12.21
N THR A 185 14.16 11.71 12.57
CA THR A 185 15.13 10.60 12.44
C THR A 185 14.54 9.37 11.74
N ALA A 186 13.28 9.44 11.34
CA ALA A 186 12.56 8.39 10.63
C ALA A 186 12.00 8.96 9.32
N PRO A 187 11.79 8.13 8.28
CA PRO A 187 11.24 8.56 6.99
C PRO A 187 9.71 8.78 7.07
N GLU A 188 9.25 9.33 8.19
CA GLU A 188 7.87 9.69 8.44
C GLU A 188 7.79 10.91 9.36
N VAL A 189 6.77 11.74 9.19
CA VAL A 189 6.45 12.84 10.12
C VAL A 189 4.96 13.11 10.16
N THR A 190 4.45 13.38 11.36
CA THR A 190 3.10 13.90 11.56
C THR A 190 3.17 15.40 11.87
N VAL A 191 2.35 16.18 11.17
CA VAL A 191 2.21 17.62 11.33
C VAL A 191 0.82 17.91 11.89
N ASP A 192 0.73 18.04 13.21
CA ASP A 192 -0.53 18.23 13.95
C ASP A 192 -0.70 19.66 14.52
N ASN A 193 0.21 20.56 14.17
CA ASN A 193 0.23 21.93 14.66
C ASN A 193 -0.16 22.92 13.55
N ALA A 194 -1.27 23.62 13.76
CA ALA A 194 -1.81 24.63 12.84
C ALA A 194 -0.83 25.77 12.47
N ALA A 195 0.18 26.04 13.31
CA ALA A 195 1.20 27.06 13.03
C ALA A 195 2.27 26.59 12.02
N VAL A 196 2.36 25.29 11.75
CA VAL A 196 3.32 24.74 10.79
C VAL A 196 2.79 24.94 9.37
N SER A 197 3.47 25.78 8.60
CA SER A 197 3.12 26.13 7.22
C SER A 197 4.05 25.50 6.17
N GLN A 198 5.05 24.73 6.60
CA GLN A 198 5.96 23.99 5.73
C GLN A 198 6.61 22.82 6.47
N VAL A 199 6.97 21.77 5.73
CA VAL A 199 7.82 20.68 6.22
C VAL A 199 9.15 20.77 5.51
N SER A 200 10.26 20.73 6.26
CA SER A 200 11.59 20.74 5.66
C SER A 200 12.17 19.33 5.66
N PHE A 201 13.00 19.05 4.67
CA PHE A 201 13.63 17.75 4.49
C PHE A 201 15.13 17.91 4.28
N ALA A 202 15.87 16.91 4.73
CA ALA A 202 17.27 16.70 4.40
C ALA A 202 17.40 15.42 3.59
N VAL A 203 18.17 15.50 2.50
CA VAL A 203 18.48 14.37 1.62
C VAL A 203 19.99 14.24 1.54
N THR A 204 20.50 13.05 1.83
CA THR A 204 21.90 12.69 1.65
C THR A 204 22.02 11.75 0.46
N THR A 205 22.91 12.06 -0.47
CA THR A 205 23.12 11.29 -1.70
C THR A 205 24.57 10.81 -1.83
N THR A 206 24.81 9.87 -2.74
CA THR A 206 26.13 9.83 -3.43
C THR A 206 26.30 11.09 -4.28
N PHE A 207 27.39 11.23 -5.05
CA PHE A 207 27.62 12.47 -5.80
C PHE A 207 26.49 12.73 -6.80
N ALA A 208 25.68 13.76 -6.53
CA ALA A 208 24.56 14.15 -7.38
C ALA A 208 24.76 15.57 -7.92
N ALA A 209 24.25 15.83 -9.11
CA ALA A 209 24.22 17.19 -9.67
C ALA A 209 22.92 17.92 -9.32
N THR A 210 21.80 17.20 -9.21
CA THR A 210 20.51 17.73 -8.78
C THR A 210 19.72 16.69 -8.01
N VAL A 211 18.88 17.12 -7.07
CA VAL A 211 17.83 16.30 -6.45
C VAL A 211 16.50 16.97 -6.73
N ARG A 212 15.53 16.20 -7.23
CA ARG A 212 14.15 16.66 -7.47
C ARG A 212 13.22 15.98 -6.49
N TRP A 213 12.15 16.67 -6.12
CA TRP A 213 11.14 16.16 -5.23
C TRP A 213 9.72 16.46 -5.73
N THR A 214 8.78 15.63 -5.31
CA THR A 214 7.35 15.76 -5.60
C THR A 214 6.55 15.32 -4.38
N ALA A 215 5.43 15.99 -4.09
CA ALA A 215 4.42 15.48 -3.17
C ALA A 215 3.19 15.05 -3.98
N ASP A 216 2.48 14.01 -3.52
CA ASP A 216 1.27 13.50 -4.16
C ASP A 216 0.02 14.37 -3.89
N ASP A 217 0.20 15.67 -3.61
CA ASP A 217 -0.86 16.67 -3.45
C ASP A 217 -1.32 17.29 -4.79
N ALA A 218 -0.78 16.79 -5.91
CA ALA A 218 -0.98 17.24 -7.29
C ALA A 218 -0.48 18.67 -7.61
N VAL A 219 0.20 19.34 -6.68
CA VAL A 219 0.64 20.73 -6.83
C VAL A 219 2.14 20.88 -6.58
N SER A 220 2.65 20.25 -5.53
CA SER A 220 3.95 20.54 -4.95
C SER A 220 5.05 19.68 -5.57
N SER A 221 6.05 20.36 -6.13
CA SER A 221 7.27 19.75 -6.63
C SER A 221 8.37 20.80 -6.73
N GLY A 222 9.62 20.35 -6.88
CA GLY A 222 10.73 21.27 -7.13
C GLY A 222 12.09 20.60 -7.12
N ASP A 223 13.12 21.43 -7.22
CA ASP A 223 14.50 21.03 -7.02
C ASP A 223 14.92 21.30 -5.56
N ALA A 224 15.73 20.43 -4.98
CA ALA A 224 16.35 20.64 -3.69
C ALA A 224 17.57 21.56 -3.81
N ALA A 225 17.83 22.34 -2.76
CA ALA A 225 19.01 23.20 -2.64
C ALA A 225 20.14 22.44 -1.91
N GLY A 226 21.39 22.80 -2.18
CA GLY A 226 22.55 22.15 -1.56
C GLY A 226 23.62 21.82 -2.60
N GLY A 227 24.32 20.69 -2.41
CA GLY A 227 25.28 20.23 -3.39
C GLY A 227 26.05 18.98 -2.97
N ALA A 228 26.78 18.42 -3.94
CA ALA A 228 27.59 17.19 -3.91
C ALA A 228 26.88 15.97 -3.29
N THR A 229 26.65 15.97 -1.98
CA THR A 229 26.06 14.86 -1.23
C THR A 229 25.00 15.27 -0.22
N ALA A 230 24.77 16.57 0.01
CA ALA A 230 23.84 17.06 1.02
C ALA A 230 22.88 18.09 0.44
N TRP A 231 21.59 17.83 0.59
CA TRP A 231 20.51 18.59 0.00
C TRP A 231 19.41 18.86 1.00
N THR A 232 18.70 19.96 0.81
CA THR A 232 17.51 20.31 1.59
C THR A 232 16.43 20.90 0.68
N PHE A 233 15.18 20.68 1.05
CA PHE A 233 14.05 21.37 0.45
C PHE A 233 12.95 21.55 1.48
N SER A 234 11.99 22.42 1.17
CA SER A 234 10.82 22.63 2.00
C SER A 234 9.56 22.45 1.15
N TRP A 235 8.65 21.62 1.63
CA TRP A 235 7.31 21.48 1.09
C TRP A 235 6.40 22.52 1.75
N PRO A 236 5.93 23.54 1.01
CA PRO A 236 5.00 24.52 1.57
C PRO A 236 3.61 23.89 1.76
N LEU A 237 3.15 23.85 3.01
CA LEU A 237 1.81 23.37 3.35
C LEU A 237 0.75 24.47 3.32
N GLY A 238 1.16 25.74 3.22
CA GLY A 238 0.26 26.89 3.33
C GLY A 238 -0.32 27.06 4.74
N GLN A 239 -1.34 27.92 4.86
CA GLN A 239 -2.04 28.17 6.14
C GLN A 239 -3.08 27.07 6.40
N ALA A 240 -3.09 26.50 7.61
CA ALA A 240 -4.10 25.52 8.00
C ALA A 240 -5.52 26.12 7.91
N ALA A 241 -6.51 25.28 7.62
CA ALA A 241 -7.93 25.65 7.53
C ALA A 241 -8.30 26.82 6.58
N GLU A 242 -7.43 27.23 5.64
CA GLU A 242 -7.76 28.32 4.70
C GLU A 242 -8.68 27.85 3.55
N GLY A 243 -8.66 26.54 3.25
CA GLY A 243 -9.43 25.97 2.14
C GLY A 243 -9.00 26.48 0.76
N SER A 244 -7.87 27.18 0.67
CA SER A 244 -7.30 27.73 -0.55
C SER A 244 -6.55 26.65 -1.34
N ALA A 245 -6.44 26.80 -2.66
CA ALA A 245 -5.62 25.89 -3.49
C ALA A 245 -4.12 25.95 -3.15
N ALA A 246 -3.70 26.94 -2.35
CA ALA A 246 -2.33 27.07 -1.87
C ALA A 246 -2.10 26.37 -0.51
N SER A 247 -3.15 25.85 0.12
CA SER A 247 -3.07 25.10 1.38
C SER A 247 -3.21 23.61 1.12
N VAL A 248 -2.25 22.85 1.64
CA VAL A 248 -2.32 21.38 1.65
C VAL A 248 -3.37 20.96 2.66
N ARG A 249 -4.36 20.21 2.18
CA ARG A 249 -5.45 19.65 2.99
C ARG A 249 -4.92 18.58 3.94
N ASP A 250 -5.62 18.34 5.03
CA ASP A 250 -5.24 17.27 5.96
C ASP A 250 -5.44 15.89 5.31
N GLY A 251 -4.57 14.95 5.68
CA GLY A 251 -4.37 13.70 4.95
C GLY A 251 -2.99 13.07 5.09
N ILE A 252 -2.87 11.86 4.55
CA ILE A 252 -1.59 11.16 4.38
C ILE A 252 -1.07 11.45 2.96
N TYR A 253 0.20 11.82 2.88
CA TYR A 253 0.90 12.17 1.65
C TYR A 253 2.21 11.40 1.52
N GLN A 254 2.58 11.13 0.28
CA GLN A 254 3.88 10.62 -0.12
C GLN A 254 4.70 11.78 -0.68
N VAL A 255 5.88 12.00 -0.10
CA VAL A 255 6.87 12.92 -0.63
C VAL A 255 8.02 12.09 -1.18
N ASP A 256 8.23 12.20 -2.47
CA ASP A 256 9.27 11.48 -3.20
C ASP A 256 10.45 12.40 -3.49
N ALA A 257 11.66 11.83 -3.47
CA ALA A 257 12.87 12.48 -3.92
C ALA A 257 13.64 11.54 -4.88
N GLN A 258 14.27 12.12 -5.90
CA GLN A 258 15.11 11.42 -6.85
C GLN A 258 16.35 12.25 -7.18
N ALA A 259 17.52 11.61 -7.14
CA ALA A 259 18.80 12.24 -7.48
C ALA A 259 19.16 12.01 -8.96
N PHE A 260 19.86 12.97 -9.56
CA PHE A 260 20.30 12.92 -10.95
C PHE A 260 21.77 13.33 -11.05
N ASP A 261 22.51 12.69 -11.96
CA ASP A 261 23.89 13.06 -12.25
C ASP A 261 23.99 14.32 -13.14
N ALA A 262 25.20 14.70 -13.53
CA ALA A 262 25.46 15.89 -14.33
C ALA A 262 24.92 15.81 -15.78
N VAL A 263 24.60 14.62 -16.27
CA VAL A 263 24.04 14.39 -17.62
C VAL A 263 22.54 14.08 -17.59
N GLY A 264 21.93 14.03 -16.41
CA GLY A 264 20.50 13.84 -16.20
C GLY A 264 20.05 12.38 -16.06
N ILE A 265 20.97 11.45 -15.79
CA ILE A 265 20.63 10.05 -15.50
C ILE A 265 20.04 9.98 -14.08
N PRO A 266 18.80 9.46 -13.92
CA PRO A 266 18.17 9.32 -12.61
C PRO A 266 18.76 8.16 -11.82
N GLY A 267 18.82 8.33 -10.50
CA GLY A 267 18.96 7.23 -9.55
C GLY A 267 17.63 6.70 -9.01
N ASP A 268 17.70 6.04 -7.86
CA ASP A 268 16.53 5.49 -7.18
C ASP A 268 15.61 6.58 -6.61
N VAL A 269 14.31 6.28 -6.57
CA VAL A 269 13.32 7.13 -5.90
C VAL A 269 13.22 6.69 -4.44
N ARG A 270 13.25 7.64 -3.52
CA ARG A 270 12.97 7.41 -2.09
C ARG A 270 11.77 8.22 -1.66
N THR A 271 10.97 7.63 -0.78
CA THR A 271 9.70 8.20 -0.30
C THR A 271 9.76 8.42 1.21
N VAL A 272 9.22 9.55 1.66
CA VAL A 272 8.89 9.85 3.05
C VAL A 272 7.37 10.00 3.17
N ILE A 273 6.79 9.42 4.22
CA ILE A 273 5.36 9.58 4.50
C ILE A 273 5.15 10.81 5.37
N VAL A 274 4.22 11.68 4.97
CA VAL A 274 3.86 12.86 5.74
C VAL A 274 2.37 12.82 6.05
N THR A 275 2.04 12.75 7.33
CA THR A 275 0.67 12.88 7.81
C THR A 275 0.42 14.34 8.19
N VAL A 276 -0.42 15.04 7.45
CA VAL A 276 -0.83 16.41 7.74
C VAL A 276 -2.18 16.33 8.46
N ASN A 277 -2.26 16.87 9.68
CA ASN A 277 -3.45 16.81 10.53
C ASN A 277 -3.58 18.11 11.36
N ARG A 278 -3.58 19.26 10.68
CA ARG A 278 -3.35 20.58 11.28
C ARG A 278 -4.63 21.27 11.74
N SER A 279 -5.80 20.83 11.28
CA SER A 279 -7.07 21.53 11.45
C SER A 279 -8.26 20.57 11.52
N ALA A 280 -9.29 20.95 12.26
CA ALA A 280 -10.55 20.22 12.20
C ALA A 280 -11.12 20.23 10.77
N PRO A 281 -11.89 19.20 10.38
CA PRO A 281 -12.34 19.05 9.01
C PRO A 281 -13.12 20.27 8.50
N PHE A 282 -12.96 20.54 7.20
CA PHE A 282 -13.79 21.52 6.51
C PHE A 282 -15.27 21.12 6.53
N ALA A 283 -16.12 22.15 6.48
CA ALA A 283 -17.55 21.96 6.37
C ALA A 283 -17.91 21.15 5.11
N PRO A 284 -18.72 20.08 5.23
CA PRO A 284 -19.32 19.43 4.07
C PRO A 284 -20.07 20.45 3.21
N THR A 285 -19.96 20.29 1.89
CA THR A 285 -20.60 21.19 0.91
C THR A 285 -21.77 20.50 0.22
N ASP A 286 -22.61 21.29 -0.44
CA ASP A 286 -23.77 20.81 -1.20
C ASP A 286 -24.73 19.92 -0.39
N LEU A 287 -24.87 20.19 0.92
CA LEU A 287 -25.90 19.56 1.72
C LEU A 287 -27.27 19.91 1.15
N ALA A 288 -28.03 18.88 0.83
CA ALA A 288 -29.41 19.01 0.40
C ALA A 288 -30.22 17.82 0.90
N GLY A 289 -31.52 18.02 1.01
CA GLY A 289 -32.41 16.99 1.50
C GLY A 289 -33.84 17.47 1.61
N GLY A 290 -34.73 16.52 1.88
CA GLY A 290 -36.15 16.77 1.93
C GLY A 290 -36.94 15.50 2.19
N ARG A 291 -38.27 15.65 2.28
CA ARG A 291 -39.15 14.52 2.54
C ARG A 291 -39.17 13.59 1.33
N ASN A 292 -39.13 12.29 1.58
CA ASN A 292 -39.14 11.30 0.50
C ASN A 292 -40.06 10.13 0.84
N ASP A 293 -41.35 10.32 0.54
CA ASP A 293 -42.42 9.36 0.81
C ASP A 293 -42.23 8.03 0.07
N ARG A 294 -41.59 8.07 -1.10
CA ARG A 294 -41.30 6.84 -1.83
C ARG A 294 -40.32 5.98 -1.06
N VAL A 295 -39.21 6.57 -0.62
CA VAL A 295 -38.18 5.83 0.09
C VAL A 295 -38.65 5.44 1.49
N ALA A 296 -39.50 6.25 2.14
CA ALA A 296 -40.21 5.90 3.37
C ALA A 296 -40.93 4.54 3.26
N ARG A 297 -41.64 4.29 2.14
CA ARG A 297 -42.30 2.99 1.87
C ARG A 297 -41.33 1.81 1.85
N THR A 298 -40.09 2.03 1.43
CA THR A 298 -39.09 0.95 1.30
C THR A 298 -38.39 0.61 2.62
N VAL A 299 -38.32 1.54 3.57
CA VAL A 299 -37.66 1.36 4.87
C VAL A 299 -38.62 1.01 6.01
N GLY A 300 -39.91 0.83 5.70
CA GLY A 300 -40.93 0.40 6.67
C GLY A 300 -41.33 1.47 7.70
N GLY A 301 -41.03 2.74 7.43
CA GLY A 301 -41.29 3.88 8.31
C GLY A 301 -42.49 4.74 7.88
N GLY A 302 -42.82 5.72 8.72
CA GLY A 302 -43.63 6.90 8.31
C GLY A 302 -42.79 7.87 7.48
N ASP A 303 -43.11 9.17 7.49
CA ASP A 303 -42.29 10.21 6.85
C ASP A 303 -40.80 10.05 7.16
N ILE A 304 -39.94 10.22 6.15
CA ILE A 304 -38.49 10.31 6.32
C ILE A 304 -37.97 11.60 5.69
N VAL A 305 -36.83 12.09 6.18
CA VAL A 305 -36.06 13.14 5.48
C VAL A 305 -34.78 12.52 4.93
N ASP A 306 -34.64 12.50 3.60
CA ASP A 306 -33.47 12.00 2.91
C ASP A 306 -32.44 13.14 2.77
N LEU A 307 -31.19 12.88 3.15
CA LEU A 307 -30.10 13.86 3.19
C LEU A 307 -28.94 13.34 2.34
N GLN A 308 -28.32 14.22 1.57
CA GLN A 308 -27.05 13.96 0.90
C GLN A 308 -26.17 15.21 0.88
N TRP A 309 -24.87 14.99 0.82
CA TRP A 309 -23.87 16.06 0.73
C TRP A 309 -22.74 15.62 -0.19
N ARG A 310 -21.81 16.53 -0.48
CA ARG A 310 -20.57 16.20 -1.19
C ARG A 310 -19.52 15.69 -0.21
N ALA A 311 -18.77 14.68 -0.62
CA ALA A 311 -17.61 14.21 0.13
C ALA A 311 -16.64 15.37 0.40
N ASN A 312 -16.12 15.44 1.62
CA ASN A 312 -15.05 16.36 1.94
C ASN A 312 -13.79 15.98 1.14
N GLN A 313 -13.03 16.99 0.72
CA GLN A 313 -11.83 16.86 -0.10
C GLN A 313 -10.58 16.49 0.71
N GLU A 314 -10.67 16.49 2.04
CA GLU A 314 -9.63 16.00 2.94
C GLU A 314 -9.51 14.47 2.87
N ARG A 315 -8.30 13.95 3.11
CA ARG A 315 -7.98 12.51 2.92
C ARG A 315 -8.04 11.70 4.22
N ASP A 316 -8.25 12.34 5.35
CA ASP A 316 -8.25 11.75 6.70
C ASP A 316 -9.65 11.70 7.35
N ILE A 317 -10.70 11.95 6.56
CA ILE A 317 -12.08 11.88 7.03
C ILE A 317 -12.48 10.45 7.36
N ILE A 318 -12.90 10.23 8.61
CA ILE A 318 -13.33 8.91 9.12
C ILE A 318 -14.84 8.70 9.04
N GLY A 319 -15.61 9.76 8.82
CA GLY A 319 -17.06 9.71 8.64
C GLY A 319 -17.75 11.07 8.79
N TYR A 320 -19.08 11.01 8.90
CA TYR A 320 -19.96 12.17 9.00
C TYR A 320 -21.02 11.97 10.09
N ARG A 321 -21.48 13.08 10.66
CA ARG A 321 -22.65 13.14 11.54
C ARG A 321 -23.64 14.16 11.01
N ALA A 322 -24.89 13.72 10.78
CA ALA A 322 -25.99 14.60 10.43
C ALA A 322 -26.85 14.88 11.65
N PHE A 323 -27.19 16.15 11.83
CA PHE A 323 -28.00 16.62 12.95
C PHE A 323 -29.25 17.30 12.43
N ARG A 324 -30.33 17.12 13.17
CA ARG A 324 -31.55 17.90 13.03
C ARG A 324 -31.51 19.01 14.08
N VAL A 325 -31.64 20.25 13.61
CA VAL A 325 -31.79 21.41 14.48
C VAL A 325 -33.10 21.29 15.24
N ASP A 326 -33.04 21.50 16.55
CA ASP A 326 -34.22 21.38 17.39
C ASP A 326 -35.21 22.56 17.18
N ALA A 327 -36.27 22.59 17.99
CA ALA A 327 -37.36 23.54 17.85
C ALA A 327 -37.01 24.98 18.21
N ASP A 328 -35.89 25.22 18.90
CA ASP A 328 -35.39 26.56 19.21
C ASP A 328 -34.84 27.28 17.96
N GLY A 329 -34.52 26.52 16.91
CA GLY A 329 -34.03 26.98 15.62
C GLY A 329 -32.57 27.45 15.61
N THR A 330 -31.81 27.16 16.67
CA THR A 330 -30.40 27.53 16.82
C THR A 330 -29.53 26.31 16.51
N PRO A 331 -28.73 26.31 15.43
CA PRO A 331 -27.86 25.17 15.15
C PRO A 331 -26.66 25.12 16.09
N GLU A 332 -26.03 23.95 16.16
CA GLU A 332 -24.82 23.67 16.93
C GLU A 332 -25.01 23.76 18.45
N THR A 333 -26.22 23.50 18.92
CA THR A 333 -26.56 23.44 20.34
C THR A 333 -26.54 21.99 20.85
N ALA A 334 -26.58 21.81 22.17
CA ALA A 334 -26.49 20.47 22.77
C ALA A 334 -27.80 19.66 22.66
N ASP A 335 -28.88 20.33 22.30
CA ASP A 335 -30.24 19.82 22.10
C ASP A 335 -30.54 19.39 20.65
N ASP A 336 -29.64 19.71 19.72
CA ASP A 336 -29.66 19.17 18.36
C ASP A 336 -29.64 17.63 18.35
N VAL A 337 -30.51 17.04 17.53
CA VAL A 337 -30.70 15.59 17.51
C VAL A 337 -29.76 14.98 16.49
N LEU A 338 -28.85 14.10 16.94
CA LEU A 338 -28.06 13.26 16.03
C LEU A 338 -28.99 12.30 15.29
N VAL A 339 -29.06 12.46 13.98
CA VAL A 339 -29.94 11.68 13.10
C VAL A 339 -29.21 10.46 12.57
N CYS A 340 -27.95 10.63 12.15
CA CYS A 340 -27.16 9.56 11.59
C CYS A 340 -25.65 9.79 11.83
N ALA A 341 -24.91 8.69 11.94
CA ALA A 341 -23.45 8.66 11.92
C ALA A 341 -23.02 7.61 10.88
N VAL A 342 -22.43 8.07 9.78
CA VAL A 342 -22.22 7.28 8.56
C VAL A 342 -20.83 7.53 7.98
N LYS A 343 -20.33 6.61 7.14
CA LYS A 343 -19.10 6.85 6.36
C LYS A 343 -19.40 7.36 4.96
N GLU A 344 -20.61 7.13 4.51
CA GLU A 344 -21.18 7.51 3.23
C GLU A 344 -21.56 9.00 3.23
N THR A 345 -21.86 9.54 2.05
CA THR A 345 -22.25 10.95 1.85
C THR A 345 -23.76 11.16 1.77
N SER A 346 -24.52 10.24 2.34
CA SER A 346 -25.98 10.31 2.42
C SER A 346 -26.49 9.54 3.63
N CYS A 347 -27.57 10.01 4.21
CA CYS A 347 -28.33 9.27 5.21
C CYS A 347 -29.79 9.74 5.22
N TYR A 348 -30.60 9.28 6.17
CA TYR A 348 -31.96 9.76 6.34
C TYR A 348 -32.34 9.90 7.81
N ASP A 349 -33.26 10.82 8.08
CA ASP A 349 -33.99 10.92 9.34
C ASP A 349 -35.17 9.96 9.33
N PRO A 350 -35.18 8.90 10.17
CA PRO A 350 -36.27 7.95 10.24
C PRO A 350 -37.49 8.47 11.01
N SER A 351 -37.35 9.60 11.73
CA SER A 351 -38.41 10.15 12.58
C SER A 351 -38.42 11.69 12.56
N PRO A 352 -38.55 12.31 11.37
CA PRO A 352 -38.62 13.75 11.25
C PRO A 352 -39.91 14.29 11.92
N PRO A 353 -39.86 15.49 12.54
CA PRO A 353 -41.05 16.14 13.07
C PRO A 353 -42.04 16.48 11.96
N SER A 354 -43.32 16.66 12.28
CA SER A 354 -44.36 17.12 11.33
C SER A 354 -44.37 18.65 11.13
N VAL A 355 -43.28 19.33 11.48
CA VAL A 355 -43.08 20.78 11.33
C VAL A 355 -41.88 21.05 10.42
N ALA A 356 -41.73 22.29 9.98
CA ALA A 356 -40.52 22.70 9.26
C ALA A 356 -39.32 22.58 10.20
N THR A 357 -38.24 22.00 9.71
CA THR A 357 -37.03 21.73 10.51
C THR A 357 -35.79 21.96 9.66
N GLN A 358 -34.63 22.11 10.30
CA GLN A 358 -33.36 22.34 9.62
C GLN A 358 -32.39 21.20 9.92
N TYR A 359 -31.47 20.93 9.00
CA TYR A 359 -30.42 19.94 9.17
C TYR A 359 -29.05 20.52 8.82
N TYR A 360 -28.01 20.00 9.46
CA TYR A 360 -26.61 20.22 9.07
C TYR A 360 -25.81 18.93 9.20
N VAL A 361 -24.65 18.89 8.55
CA VAL A 361 -23.72 17.76 8.60
C VAL A 361 -22.34 18.25 9.00
N ARG A 362 -21.64 17.46 9.81
CA ARG A 362 -20.22 17.63 10.11
C ARG A 362 -19.42 16.45 9.57
N ALA A 363 -18.24 16.73 9.04
CA ALA A 363 -17.22 15.71 8.84
C ALA A 363 -16.47 15.45 10.15
N LEU A 364 -15.90 14.26 10.28
CA LEU A 364 -15.11 13.81 11.43
C LEU A 364 -13.73 13.36 10.97
N ASP A 365 -12.71 13.74 11.72
CA ASP A 365 -11.36 13.16 11.67
C ASP A 365 -10.93 12.68 13.06
N VAL A 366 -9.64 12.34 13.20
CA VAL A 366 -9.00 11.99 14.47
C VAL A 366 -7.88 12.98 14.75
N ASP A 367 -7.87 13.59 15.92
CA ASP A 367 -6.81 14.53 16.32
C ASP A 367 -5.49 13.84 16.71
N GLY A 368 -4.45 14.62 16.99
CA GLY A 368 -3.13 14.11 17.39
C GLY A 368 -3.11 13.29 18.69
N THR A 369 -4.19 13.30 19.48
CA THR A 369 -4.34 12.47 20.68
C THR A 369 -5.06 11.14 20.42
N GLY A 370 -5.61 10.95 19.22
CA GLY A 370 -6.42 9.81 18.86
C GLY A 370 -7.91 9.98 19.14
N ALA A 371 -8.36 11.19 19.52
CA ALA A 371 -9.77 11.47 19.77
C ALA A 371 -10.48 11.92 18.49
N GLU A 372 -11.76 11.55 18.34
CA GLU A 372 -12.58 12.06 17.23
C GLU A 372 -12.73 13.58 17.36
N ARG A 373 -12.43 14.29 16.28
CA ARG A 373 -12.57 15.74 16.22
C ARG A 373 -13.59 16.13 15.15
N PRO A 374 -14.68 16.83 15.52
CA PRO A 374 -15.69 17.27 14.57
C PRO A 374 -15.26 18.55 13.85
N GLY A 375 -15.55 18.60 12.55
CA GLY A 375 -15.37 19.79 11.72
C GLY A 375 -16.43 20.86 11.93
N THR A 376 -16.26 21.98 11.21
CA THR A 376 -17.30 23.02 11.06
C THR A 376 -18.55 22.41 10.42
N PRO A 377 -19.78 22.82 10.80
CA PRO A 377 -20.97 22.31 10.14
C PRO A 377 -21.09 22.84 8.70
N SER A 378 -21.78 22.10 7.86
CA SER A 378 -22.29 22.58 6.58
C SER A 378 -23.24 23.77 6.75
N SER A 379 -23.56 24.44 5.65
CA SER A 379 -24.74 25.31 5.60
C SER A 379 -26.00 24.52 5.97
N LEU A 380 -26.96 25.18 6.62
CA LEU A 380 -28.24 24.57 6.96
C LEU A 380 -29.07 24.27 5.70
N VAL A 381 -29.72 23.10 5.69
CA VAL A 381 -30.82 22.81 4.77
C VAL A 381 -32.13 22.88 5.52
N ALA A 382 -33.08 23.67 5.00
CA ALA A 382 -34.42 23.77 5.56
C ALA A 382 -35.36 22.78 4.84
N VAL A 383 -36.06 21.96 5.62
CA VAL A 383 -37.03 20.98 5.12
C VAL A 383 -38.42 21.38 5.56
N PRO A 384 -39.36 21.63 4.63
CA PRO A 384 -40.74 22.00 4.96
C PRO A 384 -41.51 20.92 5.74
N ALA A 385 -42.57 21.36 6.42
CA ALA A 385 -43.46 20.49 7.19
C ALA A 385 -44.24 19.49 6.30
N ALA A 386 -44.64 19.93 5.11
CA ALA A 386 -45.37 19.12 4.15
C ALA A 386 -44.44 18.63 3.04
N ALA A 387 -44.65 17.38 2.60
CA ALA A 387 -44.07 16.90 1.36
C ALA A 387 -44.70 17.63 0.16
N ASN A 388 -43.89 17.92 -0.85
CA ASN A 388 -44.40 18.38 -2.14
C ASN A 388 -44.72 17.15 -3.01
N PRO A 389 -45.66 17.26 -3.95
CA PRO A 389 -45.87 16.20 -4.94
C PRO A 389 -44.55 15.84 -5.65
N PRO A 390 -44.17 14.56 -5.74
CA PRO A 390 -42.92 14.16 -6.38
C PRO A 390 -42.96 14.41 -7.89
N PRO A 391 -41.78 14.49 -8.54
CA PRO A 391 -41.71 14.47 -9.99
C PRO A 391 -42.29 13.16 -10.55
N TYR A 392 -42.67 13.16 -11.82
CA TYR A 392 -43.27 12.00 -12.48
C TYR A 392 -42.86 11.87 -13.94
N PHE A 393 -42.85 10.63 -14.43
CA PHE A 393 -42.74 10.34 -15.86
C PHE A 393 -44.14 10.27 -16.46
N ALA A 394 -44.52 11.27 -17.25
CA ALA A 394 -45.82 11.29 -17.91
C ALA A 394 -45.87 10.24 -19.04
N PRO A 395 -47.00 9.56 -19.31
CA PRO A 395 -47.12 8.72 -20.49
C PRO A 395 -46.80 9.51 -21.79
N PRO A 396 -46.01 8.96 -22.74
CA PRO A 396 -45.51 7.59 -22.84
C PRO A 396 -44.15 7.34 -22.18
N ASP A 397 -43.60 8.30 -21.44
CA ASP A 397 -42.21 8.28 -20.96
C ASP A 397 -41.97 7.26 -19.82
N VAL A 398 -43.03 6.66 -19.28
CA VAL A 398 -42.97 5.53 -18.34
C VAL A 398 -42.27 4.28 -18.91
N ASP A 399 -42.31 4.12 -20.24
CA ASP A 399 -41.59 3.07 -20.98
C ASP A 399 -40.33 3.64 -21.69
N GLY A 400 -39.92 4.85 -21.31
CA GLY A 400 -38.90 5.63 -22.01
C GLY A 400 -37.46 5.29 -21.63
N LEU A 401 -37.21 4.39 -20.67
CA LEU A 401 -35.87 3.94 -20.32
C LEU A 401 -35.37 2.93 -21.34
N THR A 402 -34.25 3.24 -21.97
CA THR A 402 -33.56 2.35 -22.90
C THR A 402 -32.17 2.08 -22.38
N VAL A 403 -31.70 0.84 -22.54
CA VAL A 403 -30.34 0.44 -22.20
C VAL A 403 -29.71 -0.17 -23.43
N THR A 404 -28.61 0.42 -23.88
CA THR A 404 -27.82 -0.04 -25.03
C THR A 404 -26.43 -0.42 -24.55
N ILE A 405 -25.75 -1.31 -25.28
CA ILE A 405 -24.34 -1.60 -25.00
C ILE A 405 -23.50 -0.76 -25.96
N ALA A 406 -22.67 0.12 -25.41
CA ALA A 406 -21.71 0.93 -26.15
C ALA A 406 -20.31 0.61 -25.63
N ASP A 407 -19.38 0.22 -26.51
CA ASP A 407 -17.99 -0.12 -26.15
C ASP A 407 -17.86 -1.15 -25.01
N GLY A 408 -18.82 -2.08 -24.93
CA GLY A 408 -18.83 -3.16 -23.92
C GLY A 408 -19.46 -2.78 -22.58
N VAL A 409 -19.97 -1.57 -22.42
CA VAL A 409 -20.62 -1.10 -21.18
C VAL A 409 -22.09 -0.69 -21.39
N PRO A 410 -22.97 -0.85 -20.37
CA PRO A 410 -24.36 -0.40 -20.45
C PRO A 410 -24.46 1.13 -20.45
N ARG A 411 -25.15 1.66 -21.45
CA ARG A 411 -25.53 3.07 -21.58
C ARG A 411 -27.04 3.20 -21.49
N LEU A 412 -27.49 3.85 -20.42
CA LEU A 412 -28.87 4.14 -20.12
C LEU A 412 -29.23 5.51 -20.72
N ASP A 413 -30.36 5.58 -21.43
CA ASP A 413 -30.94 6.81 -21.97
C ASP A 413 -32.43 6.84 -21.66
N TRP A 414 -32.93 7.96 -21.16
CA TRP A 414 -34.35 8.16 -20.85
C TRP A 414 -34.82 9.57 -21.22
N ARG A 415 -36.13 9.80 -21.11
CA ARG A 415 -36.74 11.13 -21.30
C ARG A 415 -36.87 11.85 -19.97
N ALA A 416 -36.79 13.17 -20.01
CA ALA A 416 -36.88 13.98 -18.80
C ALA A 416 -38.23 13.80 -18.09
N ALA A 417 -38.19 13.65 -16.77
CA ALA A 417 -39.40 13.68 -15.94
C ALA A 417 -39.98 15.10 -15.87
N GLN A 418 -41.26 15.18 -15.52
CA GLN A 418 -41.98 16.43 -15.28
C GLN A 418 -42.09 16.66 -13.77
N ASP A 419 -42.14 17.94 -13.40
CA ASP A 419 -42.36 18.39 -12.04
C ASP A 419 -43.24 19.66 -12.10
N ASP A 420 -44.43 19.58 -11.54
CA ASP A 420 -45.42 20.65 -11.60
C ASP A 420 -45.15 21.76 -10.55
N ASN A 421 -44.33 21.48 -9.54
CA ASN A 421 -44.12 22.37 -8.39
C ASN A 421 -42.65 22.70 -8.11
N GLY A 422 -41.73 22.10 -8.86
CA GLY A 422 -40.29 22.27 -8.70
C GLY A 422 -39.54 22.04 -9.99
N THR A 423 -38.28 21.61 -9.85
CA THR A 423 -37.45 21.19 -10.97
C THR A 423 -36.72 19.90 -10.66
N VAL A 424 -36.61 19.02 -11.66
CA VAL A 424 -35.78 17.81 -11.52
C VAL A 424 -34.31 18.23 -11.34
N ARG A 425 -33.74 17.86 -10.20
CA ARG A 425 -32.37 18.18 -9.81
C ARG A 425 -31.38 17.16 -10.36
N PHE A 426 -31.71 15.87 -10.23
CA PHE A 426 -30.91 14.75 -10.73
C PHE A 426 -31.77 13.48 -10.84
N TYR A 427 -31.18 12.41 -11.37
CA TYR A 427 -31.78 11.09 -11.43
C TYR A 427 -30.99 10.10 -10.57
N ARG A 428 -31.69 9.19 -9.88
CA ARG A 428 -31.06 8.05 -9.19
C ARG A 428 -31.17 6.81 -10.07
N ILE A 429 -30.11 6.03 -10.06
CA ILE A 429 -29.99 4.76 -10.77
C ILE A 429 -29.94 3.65 -9.73
N TYR A 430 -30.75 2.64 -9.96
CA TYR A 430 -30.79 1.39 -9.20
C TYR A 430 -30.48 0.24 -10.16
N ARG A 431 -29.83 -0.80 -9.65
CA ARG A 431 -29.41 -1.97 -10.41
C ARG A 431 -29.66 -3.23 -9.59
N ASP A 432 -30.40 -4.17 -10.17
CA ASP A 432 -30.67 -5.56 -9.74
C ASP A 432 -31.36 -5.78 -8.39
N SER A 433 -31.03 -4.97 -7.38
CA SER A 433 -31.50 -5.05 -5.99
C SER A 433 -32.83 -4.32 -5.74
N GLY A 434 -33.50 -3.87 -6.80
CA GLY A 434 -34.71 -3.06 -6.71
C GLY A 434 -34.41 -1.65 -6.23
N THR A 435 -35.45 -0.97 -5.73
CA THR A 435 -35.36 0.48 -5.46
C THR A 435 -35.41 0.89 -4.00
N ALA A 436 -35.01 0.02 -3.09
CA ALA A 436 -34.89 0.34 -1.67
C ALA A 436 -33.79 1.39 -1.42
N TYR A 437 -33.79 2.07 -0.26
CA TYR A 437 -32.74 3.05 0.09
C TYR A 437 -31.33 2.48 -0.12
N ALA A 438 -31.08 1.27 0.38
CA ALA A 438 -29.79 0.59 0.26
C ALA A 438 -29.45 0.10 -1.16
N GLY A 439 -30.42 0.07 -2.08
CA GLY A 439 -30.23 -0.34 -3.48
C GLY A 439 -29.76 0.78 -4.41
N ARG A 440 -29.52 2.00 -3.89
CA ARG A 440 -28.99 3.12 -4.67
C ARG A 440 -27.63 2.74 -5.25
N TYR A 441 -27.56 2.63 -6.58
CA TYR A 441 -26.35 2.22 -7.29
C TYR A 441 -25.54 3.44 -7.71
N ALA A 442 -26.19 4.41 -8.36
CA ALA A 442 -25.54 5.63 -8.83
C ALA A 442 -26.54 6.79 -8.93
N ARG A 443 -26.05 7.97 -9.31
CA ARG A 443 -26.89 9.11 -9.67
C ARG A 443 -26.23 9.92 -10.78
N THR A 444 -27.03 10.75 -11.47
CA THR A 444 -26.50 11.81 -12.30
C THR A 444 -26.09 13.01 -11.43
N GLU A 445 -25.13 13.81 -11.88
CA GLU A 445 -24.72 15.03 -11.16
C GLU A 445 -25.65 16.21 -11.39
N THR A 446 -26.44 16.15 -12.46
CA THR A 446 -27.39 17.17 -12.88
C THR A 446 -28.67 16.49 -13.38
N SER A 447 -29.60 17.26 -13.95
CA SER A 447 -30.78 16.74 -14.66
C SER A 447 -30.48 16.09 -16.01
N ALA A 448 -29.23 15.66 -16.26
CA ALA A 448 -28.87 14.86 -17.43
C ALA A 448 -29.70 13.57 -17.49
N THR A 449 -30.15 13.20 -18.69
CA THR A 449 -31.06 12.05 -18.90
C THR A 449 -30.34 10.84 -19.51
N THR A 450 -29.06 10.69 -19.16
CA THR A 450 -28.20 9.60 -19.64
C THR A 450 -27.23 9.21 -18.53
N TYR A 451 -26.88 7.93 -18.46
CA TYR A 451 -25.90 7.38 -17.52
C TYR A 451 -25.17 6.22 -18.18
N THR A 452 -23.85 6.13 -17.98
CA THR A 452 -23.05 4.99 -18.43
C THR A 452 -22.60 4.23 -17.19
N ASP A 453 -22.98 2.95 -17.10
CA ASP A 453 -22.56 2.06 -16.04
C ASP A 453 -21.11 1.59 -16.33
N PRO A 454 -20.12 1.97 -15.51
CA PRO A 454 -18.73 1.61 -15.75
C PRO A 454 -18.40 0.15 -15.41
N GLU A 455 -19.33 -0.57 -14.78
CA GLU A 455 -19.14 -1.93 -14.27
C GLU A 455 -20.08 -2.90 -14.98
N PRO A 456 -19.76 -3.31 -16.23
CA PRO A 456 -20.66 -4.12 -17.04
C PRO A 456 -20.98 -5.49 -16.43
N GLY A 457 -20.10 -6.03 -15.57
CA GLY A 457 -20.17 -7.43 -15.14
C GLY A 457 -19.68 -8.40 -16.22
N ASP A 458 -19.87 -9.70 -15.98
CA ASP A 458 -19.44 -10.76 -16.89
C ASP A 458 -20.40 -10.93 -18.09
N ALA A 459 -19.90 -11.51 -19.18
CA ALA A 459 -20.70 -11.87 -20.36
C ALA A 459 -21.90 -12.76 -19.99
N GLY A 460 -23.07 -12.45 -20.56
CA GLY A 460 -24.33 -13.14 -20.26
C GLY A 460 -25.01 -12.72 -18.94
N THR A 461 -24.41 -11.82 -18.15
CA THR A 461 -25.08 -11.25 -16.98
C THR A 461 -26.29 -10.44 -17.41
N VAL A 462 -27.42 -10.62 -16.72
CA VAL A 462 -28.65 -9.84 -16.95
C VAL A 462 -28.75 -8.77 -15.88
N HIS A 463 -28.82 -7.52 -16.29
CA HIS A 463 -29.06 -6.40 -15.39
C HIS A 463 -30.46 -5.85 -15.54
N THR A 464 -31.09 -5.53 -14.42
CA THR A 464 -32.33 -4.76 -14.34
C THR A 464 -32.01 -3.38 -13.80
N TYR A 465 -32.17 -2.37 -14.65
CA TYR A 465 -31.97 -0.96 -14.30
C TYR A 465 -33.29 -0.30 -14.01
N GLN A 466 -33.31 0.52 -12.96
CA GLN A 466 -34.42 1.39 -12.63
C GLN A 466 -33.92 2.81 -12.44
N VAL A 467 -34.65 3.78 -12.99
CA VAL A 467 -34.31 5.20 -12.91
C VAL A 467 -35.46 5.96 -12.26
N THR A 468 -35.13 6.84 -11.31
CA THR A 468 -36.09 7.76 -10.68
C THR A 468 -35.62 9.19 -10.85
N ALA A 469 -36.57 10.12 -10.93
CA ALA A 469 -36.30 11.55 -10.88
C ALA A 469 -36.33 12.03 -9.43
N VAL A 470 -35.41 12.93 -9.09
CA VAL A 470 -35.35 13.61 -7.79
C VAL A 470 -35.43 15.11 -8.02
N ASP A 471 -36.39 15.77 -7.39
CA ASP A 471 -36.58 17.22 -7.50
C ASP A 471 -35.64 18.02 -6.58
N ASP A 472 -35.78 19.34 -6.63
CA ASP A 472 -35.05 20.29 -5.78
C ASP A 472 -35.48 20.25 -4.30
N ALA A 473 -36.66 19.71 -4.01
CA ALA A 473 -37.17 19.40 -2.67
C ALA A 473 -36.89 17.96 -2.21
N PHE A 474 -36.09 17.19 -2.96
CA PHE A 474 -35.69 15.80 -2.72
C PHE A 474 -36.79 14.73 -2.75
N ASN A 475 -37.98 15.07 -3.24
CA ASN A 475 -39.00 14.06 -3.49
C ASN A 475 -38.57 13.20 -4.68
N GLU A 476 -38.92 11.93 -4.63
CA GLU A 476 -38.47 10.95 -5.61
C GLU A 476 -39.65 10.30 -6.32
N SER A 477 -39.58 10.26 -7.66
CA SER A 477 -40.60 9.68 -8.52
C SER A 477 -40.70 8.17 -8.37
N GLU A 478 -41.81 7.60 -8.85
CA GLU A 478 -41.84 6.16 -9.18
C GLU A 478 -40.80 5.83 -10.27
N PRO A 479 -40.24 4.60 -10.27
CA PRO A 479 -39.17 4.23 -11.19
C PRO A 479 -39.69 3.87 -12.58
N ILE A 480 -38.90 4.20 -13.61
CA ILE A 480 -38.96 3.56 -14.92
C ILE A 480 -37.95 2.42 -14.97
N THR A 481 -38.23 1.34 -15.69
CA THR A 481 -37.46 0.08 -15.62
C THR A 481 -37.07 -0.42 -17.01
N ALA A 482 -35.87 -0.95 -17.14
CA ALA A 482 -35.40 -1.64 -18.34
C ALA A 482 -34.42 -2.76 -17.97
N THR A 483 -34.29 -3.76 -18.84
CA THR A 483 -33.34 -4.86 -18.67
C THR A 483 -32.38 -4.94 -19.84
N VAL A 484 -31.16 -5.41 -19.57
CA VAL A 484 -30.14 -5.66 -20.60
C VAL A 484 -29.40 -6.95 -20.27
N THR A 485 -28.91 -7.63 -21.30
CA THR A 485 -28.01 -8.78 -21.15
C THR A 485 -26.66 -8.41 -21.74
N MET A 486 -25.60 -8.63 -20.97
CA MET A 486 -24.23 -8.35 -21.41
C MET A 486 -23.81 -9.30 -22.54
N PRO A 487 -23.12 -8.79 -23.58
CA PRO A 487 -22.78 -9.55 -24.77
C PRO A 487 -21.72 -10.62 -24.55
#